data_AF-A0A519KTU2-F1
#
_entry.id   AF-A0A519KTU2-F1
#
_cell.length_a   1.000
_cell.length_b   1.000
_cell.length_c   1.000
_cell.angle_alpha   90.00
_cell.angle_beta   90.00
_cell.angle_gamma   90.00
#
_symmetry.space_group_name_H-M   'P 1'
#
loop_
_entity.id
_entity.type
_entity.pdbx_description
1 polymer ?
#
loop_
_entity_poly.entity_id
_entity_poly.type
_entity_poly.pdbx_seq_one_letter_code
_entity_poly.pdbx_strand_id
1 'polypeptide(L)' 'MGRPDRSLHPDVFAALKAEVLRAAVELSDEQLMDLTDALHGMKRLRRPGRPISHDAGWLDEEKSPSMT' A
#
# COMPACT_ATOMS: atom_id res chain seq x y z
N MET A 1 10.40 -8.93 25.94
CA MET A 1 9.61 -7.82 25.37
C MET A 1 9.44 -8.07 23.86
N GLY A 2 8.37 -8.76 23.46
CA GLY A 2 8.09 -9.02 22.05
C GLY A 2 7.77 -7.70 21.34
N ARG A 3 8.37 -7.45 20.17
CA ARG A 3 8.02 -6.27 19.36
C ARG A 3 6.52 -6.34 19.07
N PRO A 4 5.75 -5.25 19.26
CA PRO A 4 4.38 -5.24 18.80
C PRO A 4 4.40 -5.58 17.30
N ASP A 5 3.59 -6.54 16.90
CA ASP A 5 3.46 -6.95 15.52
C ASP A 5 3.16 -5.69 14.71
N ARG A 6 4.10 -5.24 13.88
CA ARG A 6 4.06 -3.92 13.20
C ARG A 6 3.17 -3.99 11.95
N SER A 7 2.20 -4.89 11.96
CA SER A 7 1.29 -5.20 10.88
C SER A 7 -0.14 -4.88 11.31
N LEU A 8 -0.93 -4.34 10.38
CA LEU A 8 -2.37 -4.21 10.59
C LEU A 8 -2.98 -5.61 10.47
N HIS A 9 -3.92 -5.93 11.35
CA HIS A 9 -4.74 -7.12 11.18
C HIS A 9 -5.42 -7.09 9.79
N PRO A 10 -5.52 -8.22 9.07
CA PRO A 10 -6.09 -8.25 7.71
C PRO A 10 -7.47 -7.58 7.60
N ASP A 11 -8.35 -7.80 8.56
CA ASP A 11 -9.69 -7.19 8.58
C ASP A 11 -9.64 -5.66 8.73
N VAL A 12 -8.72 -5.17 9.57
CA VAL A 12 -8.51 -3.72 9.78
C VAL A 12 -7.94 -3.09 8.51
N PHE A 13 -7.03 -3.79 7.84
CA PHE A 13 -6.50 -3.36 6.55
C PHE A 13 -7.58 -3.33 5.47
N ALA A 14 -8.45 -4.34 5.40
CA ALA A 14 -9.55 -4.41 4.45
C ALA A 14 -10.55 -3.27 4.66
N ALA A 15 -10.93 -2.99 5.92
CA ALA A 15 -11.80 -1.88 6.28
C ALA A 15 -11.18 -0.53 5.90
N LEU A 16 -9.90 -0.31 6.22
CA LEU A 16 -9.18 0.91 5.85
C LEU A 16 -9.12 1.09 4.32
N LYS A 17 -8.82 0.02 3.57
CA LYS A 17 -8.80 0.06 2.11
C LYS A 17 -10.17 0.45 1.54
N ALA A 18 -11.25 -0.14 2.05
CA ALA A 18 -12.61 0.18 1.61
C ALA A 18 -12.94 1.65 1.87
N GLU A 19 -12.58 2.17 3.04
CA GLU A 19 -12.84 3.56 3.40
C GLU A 19 -12.02 4.55 2.54
N VAL A 20 -10.75 4.25 2.27
CA VAL A 20 -9.92 5.06 1.37
C VAL A 20 -10.53 5.11 -0.03
N LEU A 21 -10.96 3.96 -0.57
CA LEU A 21 -11.59 3.91 -1.90
C LEU A 21 -12.93 4.65 -1.93
N ARG A 22 -13.71 4.56 -0.85
CA ARG A 22 -14.98 5.28 -0.71
C ARG A 22 -14.76 6.79 -0.66
N ALA A 23 -13.78 7.26 0.11
CA ALA A 23 -13.48 8.69 0.24
C ALA A 23 -12.82 9.27 -1.02
N ALA A 24 -12.04 8.46 -1.77
CA ALA A 24 -11.33 8.90 -2.96
C ALA A 24 -12.24 9.50 -4.04
N VAL A 25 -13.51 9.07 -4.13
CA VAL A 25 -14.45 9.60 -5.13
C VAL A 25 -14.88 11.04 -4.84
N GLU A 26 -14.67 11.53 -3.62
CA GLU A 26 -15.03 12.89 -3.18
C GLU A 26 -13.83 13.86 -3.26
N LEU A 27 -12.64 13.35 -3.58
CA LEU A 27 -11.40 14.13 -3.61
C LEU A 27 -11.21 14.83 -4.96
N SER A 28 -10.58 16.02 -4.93
CA SER A 28 -10.07 16.64 -6.14
C SER A 28 -8.86 15.87 -6.69
N ASP A 29 -8.50 16.13 -7.96
CA ASP A 29 -7.33 15.52 -8.59
C ASP A 29 -6.03 15.82 -7.80
N GLU A 30 -5.88 17.05 -7.29
CA GLU A 30 -4.73 17.45 -6.47
C GLU A 30 -4.69 16.65 -5.16
N GLN A 31 -5.83 16.49 -4.48
CA GLN A 31 -5.93 15.70 -3.26
C GLN A 31 -5.69 14.20 -3.50
N LEU A 32 -6.08 13.69 -4.67
CA LEU A 32 -5.79 12.31 -5.08
C LEU A 32 -4.30 12.10 -5.34
N MET A 33 -3.61 13.08 -5.93
CA MET A 33 -2.16 13.04 -6.10
C MET A 33 -1.45 13.04 -4.74
N ASP A 34 -1.83 13.95 -3.84
CA ASP A 34 -1.26 14.02 -2.48
C ASP A 34 -1.47 12.70 -1.70
N LEU A 35 -2.66 12.12 -1.79
CA LEU A 35 -2.98 10.83 -1.17
C LEU A 35 -2.11 9.71 -1.74
N THR A 36 -1.92 9.70 -3.06
CA THR A 36 -1.08 8.71 -3.74
C THR A 36 0.38 8.81 -3.28
N ASP A 37 0.92 10.02 -3.18
CA ASP A 37 2.29 10.27 -2.72
C ASP A 37 2.49 9.86 -1.26
N ALA A 38 1.52 10.16 -0.39
CA ALA A 38 1.56 9.75 1.01
C ALA A 38 1.57 8.22 1.16
N LEU A 39 0.70 7.51 0.44
CA LEU A 39 0.64 6.05 0.44
C LEU A 39 1.92 5.43 -0.14
N HIS A 40 2.48 6.03 -1.19
CA HIS A 40 3.76 5.62 -1.76
C HIS A 40 4.90 5.80 -0.74
N GLY A 41 4.94 6.94 -0.03
CA GLY A 41 5.89 7.21 1.04
C GLY A 41 5.85 6.16 2.15
N MET A 42 4.65 5.74 2.58
CA MET A 42 4.49 4.65 3.55
C MET A 42 5.04 3.31 3.05
N LYS A 43 4.88 3.00 1.75
CA LYS A 43 5.46 1.79 1.14
C LYS A 43 6.99 1.81 1.16
N ARG A 44 7.60 2.99 0.93
CA ARG A 44 9.07 3.18 0.98
C ARG A 44 9.64 3.00 2.39
N LEU A 45 8.95 3.51 3.41
CA LEU A 45 9.37 3.34 4.82
C LEU A 45 9.39 1.87 5.26
N ARG A 46 8.57 1.00 4.65
CA ARG A 46 8.58 -0.44 4.91
C ARG A 46 9.76 -1.19 4.27
N ARG A 47 10.48 -0.60 3.31
CA ARG A 47 11.63 -1.22 2.63
C ARG A 47 12.80 -0.24 2.47
N PRO A 48 13.41 0.22 3.59
CA PRO A 48 14.58 1.09 3.51
C PRO A 48 15.72 0.39 2.76
N GLY A 49 16.24 1.04 1.71
CA GLY A 49 17.40 0.55 0.94
C GLY A 49 17.11 -0.43 -0.20
N ARG A 50 15.86 -0.87 -0.43
CA ARG A 50 15.52 -1.71 -1.59
C ARG A 50 15.01 -0.82 -2.74
N PRO A 51 15.62 -0.88 -3.94
CA PRO A 51 15.05 -0.25 -5.13
C PRO A 51 13.62 -0.75 -5.34
N ILE A 52 12.71 0.18 -5.59
CA ILE A 52 11.36 -0.18 -6.05
C ILE A 52 11.56 -0.77 -7.45
N SER A 53 11.21 -2.04 -7.64
CA SER A 53 11.48 -2.73 -8.92
C SER A 53 10.57 -2.28 -10.06
N HIS A 54 9.77 -1.22 -9.88
CA HIS A 54 8.93 -0.60 -10.90
C HIS A 54 8.49 0.78 -10.41
N ASP A 55 8.78 1.84 -11.18
CA ASP A 55 8.35 3.22 -10.88
C ASP A 55 6.82 3.34 -10.74
N ALA A 56 6.07 2.39 -11.29
CA ALA A 56 4.61 2.35 -11.19
C ALA A 56 4.09 1.90 -9.82
N GLY A 57 4.91 1.39 -8.89
CA GLY A 57 4.50 1.15 -7.50
C GLY A 57 3.35 0.14 -7.27
N TRP A 58 2.77 -0.46 -8.31
CA TRP A 58 1.80 -1.54 -8.19
C TRP A 58 2.53 -2.84 -7.83
N LEU A 59 1.98 -3.59 -6.87
CA LEU A 59 2.44 -4.95 -6.63
C LEU A 59 2.16 -5.73 -7.92
N ASP A 60 3.17 -6.36 -8.51
CA ASP A 60 2.92 -7.46 -9.45
C ASP A 60 1.96 -8.42 -8.72
N GLU A 61 0.81 -8.67 -9.35
CA GLU A 61 -0.04 -9.77 -8.97
C GLU A 61 0.85 -11.00 -8.84
N GLU A 62 0.61 -11.74 -7.76
CA GLU A 62 1.26 -12.99 -7.41
C GLU A 62 1.97 -13.63 -8.59
N LYS A 63 3.30 -13.74 -8.48
CA LYS A 63 4.00 -14.83 -9.15
C LYS A 63 3.39 -16.12 -8.58
N SER A 64 2.30 -16.54 -9.19
CA SER A 64 1.66 -17.83 -9.00
C SER A 64 2.80 -18.85 -9.04
N PRO A 65 2.94 -19.74 -8.05
CA PRO A 65 3.97 -20.75 -8.12
C PRO A 65 3.75 -21.52 -9.42
N SER A 66 4.70 -21.41 -10.34
CA SER A 66 4.75 -22.22 -11.53
C SER A 66 4.76 -23.67 -11.08
N MET A 67 3.64 -24.37 -11.25
CA MET A 67 3.62 -25.82 -11.25
C MET A 67 4.45 -26.28 -12.44
N THR A 68 5.70 -26.66 -12.23
CA THR A 68 6.36 -27.73 -13.00
C THR A 68 7.46 -28.36 -12.16
#